data_AF-A0A6B3EMR8-F1
#
_entry.id   AF-A0A6B3EMR8-F1
#
_cell.length_a   1.000
_cell.length_b   1.000
_cell.length_c   1.000
_cell.angle_alpha   90.00
_cell.angle_beta   90.00
_cell.angle_gamma   90.00
#
_symmetry.space_group_name_H-M   'P 1'
#
loop_
_entity.id
_entity.type
_entity.pdbx_description
1 polymer ?
#
loop_
_entity_poly.entity_id
_entity_poly.type
_entity_poly.pdbx_seq_one_letter_code
_entity_poly.pdbx_strand_id
1 'polypeptide(L)'
;YARDFGVALRVVGNKVDEPDDLAFLRDEVGEDLLVTVGRSRWVRAMEKGRPAPFGELEEENRAALGSLQKCVDAMYPRRDWERYTRQMVHFHLKNARSWGNDRTGANLASQVDPDFVLDETGR
;
A
#
# COMPACT_ATOMS: atom_id res chain seq x y z
N TYR A 1 9.27 -2.69 12.25
CA TYR A 1 9.73 -3.56 11.15
C TYR A 1 9.93 -2.79 9.85
N ALA A 2 8.91 -2.16 9.24
CA ALA A 2 9.11 -1.42 7.98
C ALA A 2 10.08 -0.23 8.08
N ARG A 3 10.16 0.43 9.24
CA ARG A 3 11.04 1.58 9.51
C ARG A 3 12.52 1.27 9.27
N ASP A 4 12.94 0.04 9.59
CA ASP A 4 14.34 -0.41 9.48
C ASP A 4 14.80 -0.57 8.01
N PHE A 5 13.85 -0.56 7.08
CA PHE A 5 14.10 -0.68 5.65
C PHE A 5 14.02 0.68 4.92
N GLY A 6 13.86 1.80 5.65
CA GLY A 6 13.77 3.12 5.02
C GLY A 6 12.58 3.27 4.06
N VAL A 7 11.51 2.51 4.31
CA VAL A 7 10.24 2.61 3.59
C VAL A 7 9.46 3.80 4.15
N ALA A 8 9.05 4.72 3.27
CA ALA A 8 8.16 5.82 3.63
C ALA A 8 6.76 5.25 3.92
N LEU A 9 6.47 5.03 5.20
CA LEU A 9 5.18 4.50 5.66
C LEU A 9 4.20 5.67 5.87
N ARG A 10 2.97 5.50 5.40
CA ARG A 10 1.85 6.41 5.63
C ARG A 10 0.61 5.59 5.99
N VAL A 11 -0.27 6.18 6.77
CA VAL A 11 -1.50 5.57 7.27
C VAL A 11 -2.69 6.18 6.54
N VAL A 12 -3.63 5.32 6.14
CA VAL A 12 -4.91 5.72 5.56
C VAL A 12 -6.01 5.19 6.47
N GLY A 13 -6.77 6.10 7.07
CA GLY A 13 -7.97 5.72 7.82
C GLY A 13 -9.04 5.25 6.85
N ASN A 14 -9.51 4.02 6.97
CA ASN A 14 -10.51 3.46 6.06
C ASN A 14 -11.84 3.26 6.79
N LYS A 15 -12.93 3.77 6.19
CA LYS A 15 -14.29 3.73 6.74
C LYS A 15 -14.43 4.50 8.07
N VAL A 16 -13.74 5.64 8.17
CA VAL A 16 -13.85 6.56 9.31
C VAL A 16 -15.24 7.20 9.26
N ASP A 17 -16.03 7.05 10.33
CA ASP A 17 -17.46 7.43 10.34
C ASP A 17 -17.69 8.65 11.23
N GLU A 18 -17.04 8.68 12.39
CA GLU A 18 -17.30 9.67 13.43
C GLU A 18 -16.07 10.54 13.76
N PRO A 19 -16.26 11.76 14.30
CA PRO A 19 -15.14 12.60 14.72
C PRO A 19 -14.20 11.93 15.72
N ASP A 20 -14.74 11.06 16.58
CA ASP A 20 -13.98 10.32 17.58
C ASP A 20 -13.06 9.26 16.94
N ASP A 21 -13.47 8.65 15.82
CA ASP A 21 -12.61 7.76 15.03
C ASP A 21 -11.37 8.52 14.50
N LEU A 22 -11.60 9.74 14.01
CA LEU A 22 -10.52 10.59 13.49
C LEU A 22 -9.59 11.06 14.61
N ALA A 23 -10.14 11.42 15.77
CA ALA A 23 -9.35 11.78 16.95
C ALA A 23 -8.46 10.61 17.39
N PHE A 24 -9.03 9.42 17.52
CA PHE A 24 -8.31 8.20 17.84
C PHE A 24 -7.16 7.92 16.85
N LEU A 25 -7.42 8.00 15.55
CA LEU A 25 -6.37 7.77 14.54
C LEU A 25 -5.24 8.80 14.63
N ARG A 26 -5.57 10.07 14.89
CA ARG A 26 -4.54 11.11 15.06
C ARG A 26 -3.71 10.88 16.30
N ASP A 27 -4.30 10.44 17.40
CA ASP A 27 -3.57 10.14 18.64
C ASP A 27 -2.63 8.94 18.46
N GLU A 28 -3.07 7.90 17.73
CA GLU A 28 -2.29 6.66 17.55
C GLU A 28 -1.13 6.79 16.55
N VAL A 29 -1.35 7.51 15.43
CA VAL A 29 -0.37 7.54 14.32
C VAL A 29 0.15 8.94 13.99
N GLY A 30 -0.41 9.99 14.59
CA GLY A 30 0.03 11.37 14.40
C GLY A 30 0.13 11.77 12.93
N GLU A 31 1.25 12.37 12.57
CA GLU A 31 1.58 12.86 11.22
C GLU A 31 1.73 11.75 10.17
N ASP A 32 1.75 10.47 10.58
CA ASP A 32 1.72 9.37 9.63
C ASP A 32 0.32 9.19 9.01
N LEU A 33 -0.76 9.68 9.65
CA LEU A 33 -2.11 9.72 9.06
C LEU A 33 -2.14 10.68 7.86
N LEU A 34 -2.13 10.12 6.66
CA LEU A 34 -2.12 10.89 5.42
C LEU A 34 -3.51 11.44 5.09
N VAL A 35 -4.51 10.55 5.05
CA VAL A 35 -5.91 10.89 4.77
C VAL A 35 -6.85 9.86 5.38
N THR A 36 -8.13 10.23 5.48
CA THR A 36 -9.21 9.31 5.82
C THR A 36 -10.19 9.18 4.67
N VAL A 37 -10.69 7.97 4.44
CA VAL A 37 -11.80 7.67 3.55
C VAL A 37 -13.00 7.31 4.41
N GLY A 38 -14.11 7.98 4.18
CA GLY A 38 -15.33 7.80 4.96
C GLY A 38 -16.19 6.64 4.48
N ARG A 39 -17.40 6.51 5.03
CA ARG A 39 -18.39 5.58 4.49
C ARG A 39 -18.86 6.04 3.13
N SER A 40 -18.75 5.14 2.15
CA SER A 40 -19.17 5.41 0.77
C SER A 40 -20.43 4.64 0.41
N ARG A 41 -21.49 5.38 0.05
CA ARG A 41 -22.70 4.81 -0.54
C ARG A 41 -22.40 4.31 -1.94
N TRP A 42 -21.53 5.00 -2.67
CA TRP A 42 -21.06 4.61 -3.99
C TRP A 42 -20.38 3.23 -3.95
N VAL A 43 -19.41 3.01 -3.05
CA VAL A 43 -18.76 1.70 -2.87
C VAL A 43 -19.79 0.65 -2.47
N ARG A 44 -20.70 0.98 -1.55
CA ARG A 44 -21.75 0.04 -1.10
C ARG A 44 -22.72 -0.34 -2.23
N ALA A 45 -22.97 0.54 -3.19
CA ALA A 45 -23.76 0.24 -4.38
C ALA A 45 -23.00 -0.68 -5.34
N MET A 46 -21.71 -0.39 -5.59
CA MET A 46 -20.81 -1.24 -6.38
C MET A 46 -20.75 -2.67 -5.82
N GLU A 47 -20.57 -2.84 -4.50
CA GLU A 47 -20.59 -4.13 -3.81
C GLU A 47 -21.90 -4.91 -4.01
N LYS A 48 -23.02 -4.20 -4.19
CA LYS A 48 -24.35 -4.78 -4.45
C LYS A 48 -24.59 -5.05 -5.95
N GLY A 49 -23.56 -4.94 -6.79
CA GLY A 49 -23.68 -5.13 -8.24
C GLY A 49 -24.41 -4.00 -8.95
N ARG A 50 -24.45 -2.79 -8.37
CA ARG A 50 -25.07 -1.60 -8.97
C ARG A 50 -23.95 -0.64 -9.39
N PRO A 51 -23.40 -0.80 -10.61
CA PRO A 51 -22.29 0.04 -11.04
C PRO A 51 -22.71 1.50 -11.16
N ALA A 52 -21.81 2.41 -10.78
CA ALA A 52 -21.99 3.83 -10.91
C ALA A 52 -20.71 4.48 -11.47
N PRO A 53 -20.81 5.56 -12.26
CA PRO A 53 -19.66 6.35 -12.69
C PRO A 53 -18.80 6.81 -11.51
N PHE A 54 -17.47 6.83 -11.67
CA PHE A 54 -16.55 7.30 -10.62
C PHE A 54 -16.81 8.76 -10.21
N GLY A 55 -17.31 9.59 -11.13
CA GLY A 55 -17.74 10.97 -10.85
C GLY A 55 -18.94 11.09 -9.91
N GLU A 56 -19.55 9.99 -9.49
CA GLU A 56 -20.59 9.93 -8.45
C GLU A 56 -20.04 9.52 -7.07
N LEU A 57 -18.75 9.16 -6.96
CA LEU A 57 -18.11 8.91 -5.66
C LEU A 57 -18.19 10.18 -4.79
N GLU A 58 -18.36 10.05 -3.48
CA GLU A 58 -18.47 11.24 -2.61
C GLU A 58 -17.23 12.16 -2.76
N GLU A 59 -17.45 13.48 -2.77
CA GLU A 59 -16.39 14.46 -3.07
C GLU A 59 -15.21 14.34 -2.10
N GLU A 60 -15.49 14.11 -0.82
CA GLU A 60 -14.50 13.92 0.23
C GLU A 60 -13.64 12.68 -0.05
N ASN A 61 -14.27 11.58 -0.50
CA ASN A 61 -13.57 10.35 -0.85
C ASN A 61 -12.75 10.52 -2.13
N ARG A 62 -13.24 11.27 -3.12
CA ARG A 62 -12.44 11.63 -4.32
C ARG A 62 -11.23 12.48 -3.96
N ALA A 63 -11.40 13.48 -3.09
CA ALA A 63 -10.30 14.33 -2.62
C ALA A 63 -9.25 13.52 -1.85
N ALA A 64 -9.67 12.56 -1.03
CA ALA A 64 -8.78 11.63 -0.35
C ALA A 64 -7.97 10.79 -1.36
N LEU A 65 -8.62 10.19 -2.38
CA LEU A 65 -7.94 9.45 -3.44
C LEU A 65 -6.95 10.33 -4.23
N GLY A 66 -7.30 11.57 -4.53
CA GLY A 66 -6.40 12.52 -5.18
C GLY A 66 -5.17 12.86 -4.32
N SER A 67 -5.33 12.89 -3.00
CA SER A 67 -4.22 13.09 -2.07
C SER A 67 -3.30 11.87 -1.98
N LEU A 68 -3.87 10.66 -2.00
CA LEU A 68 -3.10 9.41 -2.10
C LEU A 68 -2.28 9.36 -3.38
N GLN A 69 -2.91 9.69 -4.52
CA GLN A 69 -2.24 9.73 -5.82
C GLN A 69 -1.06 10.71 -5.80
N LYS A 70 -1.29 11.96 -5.39
CA LYS A 70 -0.22 12.97 -5.26
C LYS A 70 0.93 12.51 -4.37
N CYS A 71 0.62 11.85 -3.25
CA CYS A 71 1.64 11.32 -2.35
C CYS A 71 2.49 10.24 -3.03
N VAL A 72 1.86 9.29 -3.73
CA VAL A 72 2.56 8.22 -4.45
C VAL A 72 3.40 8.80 -5.58
N ASP A 73 2.82 9.70 -6.39
CA ASP A 73 3.50 10.36 -7.51
C ASP A 73 4.74 11.14 -7.04
N ALA A 74 4.64 11.84 -5.90
CA ALA A 74 5.77 12.57 -5.32
C ALA A 74 6.89 11.65 -4.79
N MET A 75 6.54 10.42 -4.39
CA MET A 75 7.49 9.44 -3.88
C MET A 75 8.14 8.60 -4.97
N TYR A 76 7.43 8.36 -6.06
CA TYR A 76 7.87 7.54 -7.18
C TYR A 76 9.26 7.90 -7.74
N PRO A 77 9.57 9.18 -8.08
CA PRO A 77 10.89 9.54 -8.62
C PRO A 77 12.03 9.38 -7.62
N ARG A 78 11.72 9.17 -6.32
CA ARG A 78 12.70 8.93 -5.26
C ARG A 78 12.97 7.44 -5.05
N ARG A 79 12.41 6.57 -5.88
CA ARG A 79 12.58 5.12 -5.77
C ARG A 79 14.03 4.75 -6.12
N ASP A 80 14.70 4.16 -5.14
CA ASP A 80 15.98 3.47 -5.32
C ASP A 80 15.68 2.01 -5.70
N TRP A 81 15.87 1.70 -6.98
CA TRP A 81 15.57 0.39 -7.57
C TRP A 81 16.40 -0.75 -6.98
N GLU A 82 17.69 -0.52 -6.72
CA GLU A 82 18.55 -1.52 -6.09
C GLU A 82 18.09 -1.85 -4.69
N ARG A 83 17.83 -0.81 -3.88
CA ARG A 83 17.30 -1.01 -2.52
C ARG A 83 15.93 -1.66 -2.54
N TYR A 84 15.05 -1.25 -3.47
CA TYR A 84 13.72 -1.82 -3.64
C TYR A 84 13.79 -3.32 -3.94
N THR A 85 14.57 -3.73 -4.95
CA THR A 85 14.74 -5.15 -5.30
C THR A 85 15.39 -5.95 -4.18
N ARG A 86 16.45 -5.42 -3.56
CA ARG A 86 17.10 -6.08 -2.41
C ARG A 86 16.11 -6.36 -1.27
N GLN A 87 15.20 -5.42 -1.00
CA GLN A 87 14.18 -5.58 0.03
C GLN A 87 13.09 -6.57 -0.37
N MET A 88 12.65 -6.57 -1.63
CA MET A 88 11.73 -7.59 -2.15
C MET A 88 12.31 -8.99 -1.98
N VAL A 89 13.57 -9.19 -2.38
CA VAL A 89 14.29 -10.46 -2.19
C VAL A 89 14.38 -10.84 -0.72
N HIS A 90 14.74 -9.90 0.16
CA HIS A 90 14.80 -10.13 1.60
C HIS A 90 13.48 -10.65 2.17
N PHE A 91 12.35 -10.01 1.84
CA PHE A 91 11.04 -10.43 2.33
C PHE A 91 10.56 -11.74 1.69
N HIS A 92 10.82 -11.95 0.39
CA HIS A 92 10.54 -13.21 -0.29
C HIS A 92 11.25 -14.37 0.38
N LEU A 93 12.56 -14.25 0.60
CA LEU A 93 13.38 -15.29 1.23
C LEU A 93 12.97 -15.52 2.70
N LYS A 94 12.58 -14.47 3.43
CA LYS A 94 12.03 -14.61 4.78
C LYS A 94 10.74 -15.43 4.76
N ASN A 95 9.82 -15.14 3.85
CA ASN A 95 8.55 -15.86 3.74
C ASN A 95 8.73 -17.29 3.25
N ALA A 96 9.60 -17.50 2.26
CA ALA A 96 10.01 -18.81 1.76
C ALA A 96 10.47 -19.72 2.91
N ARG A 97 11.40 -19.24 3.74
CA ARG A 97 11.91 -20.00 4.90
C ARG A 97 10.89 -20.15 6.03
N SER A 98 10.04 -19.16 6.24
CA SER A 98 9.08 -19.15 7.36
C SER A 98 7.93 -20.13 7.15
N TRP A 99 7.42 -20.24 5.93
CA TRP A 99 6.26 -21.09 5.63
C TRP A 99 6.14 -21.46 4.14
N GLY A 100 6.67 -20.65 3.23
CA GLY A 100 6.44 -20.79 1.79
C GLY A 100 6.98 -22.09 1.21
N ASN A 101 8.16 -22.52 1.65
CA ASN A 101 8.76 -23.77 1.19
C ASN A 101 7.92 -24.97 1.62
N ASP A 102 7.52 -25.02 2.89
CA ASP A 102 6.69 -26.12 3.42
C ASP A 102 5.32 -26.16 2.73
N ARG A 103 4.73 -24.99 2.47
CA ARG A 103 3.41 -24.90 1.84
C ARG A 103 3.41 -25.32 0.37
N THR A 104 4.52 -25.10 -0.34
CA THR A 104 4.64 -25.38 -1.77
C THR A 104 5.35 -26.70 -2.08
N GLY A 105 6.08 -27.26 -1.11
CA GLY A 105 6.95 -28.42 -1.30
C GLY A 105 8.18 -28.13 -2.16
N ALA A 106 8.50 -26.85 -2.41
CA ALA A 106 9.58 -26.42 -3.28
C ALA A 106 10.48 -25.38 -2.59
N ASN A 107 11.75 -25.30 -3.01
CA ASN A 107 12.65 -24.27 -2.53
C ASN A 107 12.41 -22.95 -3.27
N LEU A 108 11.56 -22.07 -2.73
CA LEU A 108 11.24 -20.79 -3.35
C LEU A 108 12.44 -19.83 -3.43
N ALA A 109 13.52 -20.09 -2.70
CA ALA A 109 14.76 -19.30 -2.82
C ALA A 109 15.44 -19.50 -4.19
N SER A 110 15.21 -20.62 -4.88
CA SER A 110 15.78 -20.86 -6.21
C SER A 110 15.13 -20.03 -7.32
N GLN A 111 14.08 -19.27 -7.00
CA GLN A 111 13.41 -18.36 -7.94
C GLN A 111 14.09 -16.98 -8.01
N VAL A 112 15.05 -16.72 -7.11
CA VAL A 112 15.77 -15.45 -7.07
C VAL A 112 16.95 -15.51 -8.03
N ASP A 113 16.95 -14.64 -9.02
CA ASP A 113 18.13 -14.28 -9.80
C ASP A 113 18.93 -13.21 -9.01
N PRO A 114 20.16 -13.49 -8.57
CA PRO A 114 20.95 -12.55 -7.79
C PRO A 114 21.45 -11.34 -8.60
N ASP A 115 21.51 -11.45 -9.92
CA ASP A 115 22.02 -10.40 -10.81
C ASP A 115 20.88 -9.51 -11.33
N PHE A 116 19.62 -9.93 -11.13
CA PHE A 116 18.45 -9.15 -11.52
C PHE A 116 18.20 -7.97 -10.56
N VAL A 117 18.13 -6.77 -11.14
CA VAL A 117 17.61 -5.57 -10.48
C VAL A 117 16.36 -5.13 -11.24
N LEU A 118 15.26 -4.87 -10.52
CA LEU A 118 14.05 -4.39 -11.15
C LEU A 118 14.31 -2.94 -11.57
N ASP A 119 14.06 -2.64 -12.82
CA ASP A 119 13.95 -1.27 -13.30
C ASP A 119 12.73 -1.13 -14.20
N GLU A 120 12.41 0.11 -14.56
CA GLU A 120 11.37 0.43 -15.53
C GLU A 120 11.94 0.86 -16.88
N THR A 121 13.25 0.75 -17.06
CA THR A 121 13.89 1.03 -18.35
C THR A 121 13.76 -0.15 -19.31
N GLY A 122 13.37 -1.33 -18.78
CA GLY A 122 13.04 -2.51 -19.57
C GLY A 122 14.25 -3.08 -20.32
N ARG A 123 15.46 -2.82 -19.82
CA ARG A 123 16.71 -3.34 -20.38
C ARG A 123 17.19 -4.57 -19.63
#